data_AF-G9WQV6-F1
#
_entry.id   AF-G9WQV6-F1
#
_cell.length_a   1.000
_cell.length_b   1.000
_cell.length_c   1.000
_cell.angle_alpha   90.00
_cell.angle_beta   90.00
_cell.angle_gamma   90.00
#
_symmetry.space_group_name_H-M   'P 1'
#
loop_
_entity.id
_entity.type
_entity.pdbx_description
1 polymer ?
#
loop_
_entity_poly.entity_id
_entity_poly.type
_entity_poly.pdbx_seq_one_letter_code
_entity_poly.pdbx_strand_id
1 'polypeptide(L)'
;MSKKKIMEEILQENRQANRNLIHLGNMTGLLLLMEGMKEAKKKKDKGAIFLAKCGLLIVAIIEIFLTAVNISELLEKRKEEKAEREEEEE
;
A
#
# COMPACT_ATOMS: atom_id res chain seq x y z
N MET A 1 -18.21 21.44 -15.01
CA MET A 1 -17.21 20.99 -14.01
C MET A 1 -16.74 22.19 -13.22
N SER A 2 -16.90 22.18 -11.90
CA SER A 2 -16.39 23.28 -11.05
C SER A 2 -14.89 23.08 -10.79
N LYS A 3 -14.15 24.17 -10.55
CA LYS A 3 -12.71 24.11 -10.22
C LYS A 3 -12.41 23.23 -9.00
N LYS A 4 -13.37 23.14 -8.06
CA LYS A 4 -13.25 22.30 -6.86
C LYS A 4 -13.25 20.80 -7.23
N LYS A 5 -14.15 20.38 -8.12
CA LYS A 5 -14.27 18.98 -8.55
C LYS A 5 -13.02 18.47 -9.27
N ILE A 6 -12.42 19.31 -10.12
CA ILE A 6 -11.15 19.01 -10.79
C ILE A 6 -10.00 18.86 -9.78
N MET A 7 -9.96 19.69 -8.74
CA MET A 7 -8.94 19.60 -7.69
C MET A 7 -9.06 18.30 -6.88
N GLU A 8 -10.28 17.86 -6.56
CA GLU A 8 -10.53 16.60 -5.88
C GLU A 8 -10.09 15.39 -6.71
N GLU A 9 -10.39 15.37 -8.01
CA GLU A 9 -9.95 14.31 -8.91
C GLU A 9 -8.42 14.19 -8.95
N ILE A 10 -7.70 15.32 -9.08
CA ILE A 10 -6.22 15.34 -9.05
C ILE A 10 -5.69 14.81 -7.71
N LEU A 11 -6.30 15.19 -6.58
CA LEU A 11 -5.90 14.70 -5.26
C LEU A 11 -6.15 13.19 -5.09
N GLN A 12 -7.22 12.66 -5.68
CA GLN A 12 -7.49 11.22 -5.65
C GLN A 12 -6.48 10.44 -6.52
N GLU A 13 -6.20 10.92 -7.73
CA GLU A 13 -5.19 10.33 -8.61
C GLU A 13 -3.79 10.35 -7.97
N ASN A 14 -3.41 11.46 -7.33
CA ASN A 14 -2.12 11.56 -6.64
C ASN A 14 -2.00 10.55 -5.49
N ARG A 15 -3.05 10.43 -4.66
CA ARG A 15 -3.11 9.40 -3.61
C ARG A 15 -2.99 7.99 -4.19
N GLN A 16 -3.65 7.72 -5.32
CA GLN A 16 -3.57 6.42 -5.98
C GLN A 16 -2.18 6.14 -6.58
N ALA A 17 -1.55 7.13 -7.21
CA ALA A 17 -0.19 7.01 -7.74
C ALA A 17 0.83 6.73 -6.60
N ASN A 18 0.71 7.45 -5.49
CA ASN A 18 1.58 7.23 -4.33
C ASN A 18 1.45 5.81 -3.77
N ARG A 19 0.22 5.29 -3.68
CA ARG A 19 -0.02 3.88 -3.29
C ARG A 19 0.62 2.89 -4.24
N ASN A 20 0.46 3.09 -5.54
CA ASN A 20 1.04 2.22 -6.55
C ASN A 20 2.56 2.18 -6.46
N LEU A 21 3.21 3.33 -6.19
CA LEU A 21 4.65 3.40 -5.98
C LEU A 21 5.09 2.60 -4.75
N ILE A 22 4.35 2.70 -3.64
CA ILE A 22 4.65 1.94 -2.43
C ILE A 22 4.52 0.43 -2.68
N HIS A 23 3.44 -0.02 -3.31
CA HIS A 23 3.25 -1.43 -3.64
C HIS A 23 4.33 -1.96 -4.60
N LEU A 24 4.74 -1.14 -5.57
CA LEU A 24 5.84 -1.49 -6.48
C LEU A 24 7.16 -1.62 -5.71
N GLY A 25 7.45 -0.68 -4.82
CA GLY A 25 8.62 -0.75 -3.93
C GLY A 25 8.62 -2.01 -3.05
N ASN A 26 7.47 -2.38 -2.47
CA ASN A 26 7.32 -3.59 -1.68
C ASN A 26 7.52 -4.86 -2.51
N MET A 27 6.97 -4.93 -3.73
CA MET A 27 7.19 -6.06 -4.65
C MET A 27 8.67 -6.20 -5.03
N THR A 28 9.34 -5.10 -5.39
CA THR A 28 10.76 -5.12 -5.70
C THR A 28 11.58 -5.53 -4.48
N GLY A 29 11.28 -4.99 -3.30
CA GLY A 29 11.93 -5.37 -2.04
C GLY A 29 11.77 -6.85 -1.71
N LEU A 30 10.57 -7.42 -1.88
CA LEU A 30 10.32 -8.86 -1.69
C LEU A 30 11.18 -9.71 -2.62
N LEU A 31 11.26 -9.37 -3.91
CA LEU A 31 12.07 -10.09 -4.87
C LEU A 31 13.55 -10.10 -4.46
N LEU A 32 14.10 -8.92 -4.13
CA LEU A 32 15.48 -8.79 -3.67
C LEU A 32 15.76 -9.60 -2.40
N LEU A 33 14.85 -9.54 -1.41
CA LEU A 33 14.99 -10.29 -0.17
C LEU A 33 14.92 -11.80 -0.41
N MET A 34 14.04 -12.27 -1.30
CA MET A 34 13.91 -13.68 -1.64
C MET A 34 15.15 -14.20 -2.37
N GLU A 35 15.69 -13.44 -3.33
CA GLU A 35 16.92 -13.79 -4.03
C GLU A 35 18.13 -13.78 -3.09
N GLY A 36 18.28 -12.72 -2.28
CA GLY A 36 19.32 -12.63 -1.26
C GLY A 36 19.25 -13.79 -0.26
N MET A 37 18.04 -14.20 0.16
CA MET A 37 17.86 -15.36 1.03
C MET A 37 18.28 -16.67 0.35
N LYS A 38 17.96 -16.86 -0.94
CA LYS A 38 18.40 -18.05 -1.71
C LYS A 38 19.92 -18.11 -1.77
N GLU A 39 20.58 -17.00 -2.03
CA GLU A 39 22.04 -16.94 -2.11
C GLU A 39 22.71 -17.14 -0.75
N ALA A 40 22.18 -16.50 0.30
CA ALA A 40 22.65 -16.68 1.67
C ALA A 40 22.54 -18.14 2.13
N LYS A 41 21.44 -18.84 1.77
CA LYS A 41 21.28 -20.27 2.03
C LYS A 41 22.33 -21.12 1.32
N LYS A 42 22.67 -20.82 0.06
CA LYS A 42 23.75 -21.51 -0.68
C LYS A 42 25.10 -21.34 0.03
N LYS A 43 25.40 -20.14 0.54
CA LYS A 43 26.63 -19.82 1.27
C LYS A 43 26.61 -20.23 2.75
N LYS A 44 25.49 -20.79 3.24
CA LYS A 44 25.23 -21.10 4.66
C LYS A 44 25.46 -19.90 5.59
N ASP A 45 25.27 -18.69 5.08
CA ASP A 45 25.42 -17.45 5.84
C ASP A 45 24.18 -17.22 6.72
N LYS A 46 24.31 -17.59 8.00
CA LYS A 46 23.23 -17.45 8.97
C LYS A 46 22.85 -15.99 9.24
N GLY A 47 23.80 -15.07 9.16
CA GLY A 47 23.57 -13.64 9.39
C GLY A 47 22.71 -13.04 8.28
N ALA A 48 23.09 -13.28 7.02
CA ALA A 48 22.32 -12.83 5.87
C ALA A 48 20.92 -13.48 5.79
N ILE A 49 20.79 -14.76 6.17
CA ILE A 49 19.47 -15.42 6.27
C ILE A 49 18.59 -14.73 7.32
N PHE A 50 19.15 -14.40 8.48
CA PHE A 50 18.42 -13.71 9.55
C PHE A 50 17.98 -12.31 9.09
N LEU A 51 18.88 -11.53 8.48
CA LEU A 51 18.57 -10.21 7.93
C LEU A 51 17.45 -10.28 6.88
N ALA A 52 17.51 -11.24 5.96
CA ALA A 52 16.47 -11.42 4.96
C ALA A 52 15.10 -11.72 5.60
N LYS A 53 15.06 -12.53 6.67
CA LYS A 53 13.81 -12.78 7.43
C LYS A 53 13.28 -11.51 8.09
N CYS A 54 14.15 -10.71 8.72
CA CYS A 54 13.76 -9.43 9.31
C CYS A 54 13.20 -8.48 8.24
N GLY A 55 13.85 -8.39 7.08
CA GLY A 55 13.36 -7.59 5.95
C GLY A 55 11.97 -8.04 5.49
N LEU A 56 11.76 -9.35 5.33
CA LEU A 56 10.45 -9.89 4.94
C LEU A 56 9.37 -9.58 5.97
N LEU A 57 9.68 -9.65 7.27
CA LEU A 57 8.75 -9.30 8.34
C LEU A 57 8.38 -7.81 8.29
N ILE A 58 9.33 -6.92 8.06
CA ILE A 58 9.09 -5.48 7.93
C ILE A 58 8.16 -5.20 6.75
N VAL A 59 8.41 -5.81 5.58
CA VAL A 59 7.53 -5.66 4.41
C VAL A 59 6.10 -6.14 4.74
N ALA A 60 5.96 -7.28 5.42
CA ALA A 60 4.64 -7.77 5.82
C ALA A 60 3.89 -6.80 6.75
N ILE A 61 4.58 -6.19 7.71
CA ILE A 61 4.00 -5.19 8.61
C ILE A 61 3.56 -3.95 7.81
N ILE A 62 4.39 -3.46 6.90
CA ILE A 62 4.06 -2.31 6.05
C ILE A 62 2.79 -2.59 5.22
N GLU A 63 2.68 -3.76 4.61
CA GLU A 63 1.49 -4.14 3.82
C GLU A 63 0.21 -4.21 4.67
N ILE A 64 0.30 -4.69 5.92
CA ILE A 64 -0.85 -4.68 6.84
C ILE A 64 -1.31 -3.24 7.11
N PHE A 65 -0.39 -2.32 7.40
CA PHE A 65 -0.73 -0.92 7.64
C PHE A 65 -1.35 -0.25 6.41
N LEU A 66 -0.76 -0.47 5.22
CA LEU A 66 -1.30 0.06 3.97
C LEU A 66 -2.70 -0.47 3.68
N THR A 67 -2.92 -1.77 3.92
CA THR A 67 -4.23 -2.40 3.74
C THR A 67 -5.25 -1.78 4.71
N ALA A 68 -4.89 -1.57 5.98
CA ALA A 68 -5.78 -0.97 6.97
C ALA A 68 -6.17 0.48 6.63
N VAL A 69 -5.20 1.29 6.18
CA VAL A 69 -5.46 2.67 5.72
C VAL A 69 -6.38 2.67 4.49
N ASN A 70 -6.14 1.77 3.53
CA ASN A 70 -6.99 1.65 2.34
C ASN A 70 -8.44 1.27 2.68
N ILE A 71 -8.65 0.32 3.60
CA ILE A 71 -9.99 -0.07 4.05
C ILE A 71 -10.68 1.12 4.72
N SER A 72 -9.96 1.89 5.53
CA SER A 72 -10.51 3.06 6.23
C SER A 72 -10.97 4.13 5.25
N GLU A 73 -10.14 4.49 4.26
CA GLU A 73 -10.53 5.44 3.20
C GLU A 73 -11.72 4.95 2.36
N LEU A 74 -11.79 3.65 2.04
CA LEU A 74 -12.93 3.07 1.32
C LEU A 74 -14.21 3.14 2.13
N LEU A 75 -14.14 2.93 3.45
CA LEU A 75 -15.28 3.04 4.35
C LEU A 75 -15.77 4.48 4.49
N GLU A 76 -14.85 5.46 4.56
CA GLU A 76 -15.20 6.89 4.56
C GLU A 76 -15.90 7.30 3.26
N LYS A 77 -15.31 6.96 2.10
CA LYS A 77 -15.94 7.24 0.80
C LYS A 77 -17.34 6.61 0.67
N ARG A 78 -17.51 5.38 1.16
CA ARG A 78 -18.82 4.70 1.17
C ARG A 78 -19.86 5.39 2.05
N LYS A 79 -19.43 5.99 3.17
CA LYS A 79 -20.32 6.77 4.04
C LYS A 79 -20.71 8.09 3.40
N GLU A 80 -19.76 8.79 2.77
CA GLU A 80 -20.01 10.02 2.02
C GLU A 80 -20.98 9.77 0.85
N GLU A 81 -20.75 8.74 0.03
CA GLU A 81 -21.66 8.36 -1.07
C GLU A 81 -23.09 8.05 -0.60
N LYS A 82 -23.23 7.49 0.61
CA LYS A 82 -24.55 7.17 1.18
C LYS A 82 -25.25 8.42 1.71
N ALA A 83 -24.50 9.33 2.34
CA ALA A 83 -25.02 10.60 2.83
C ALA A 83 -25.46 11.52 1.67
N GLU A 84 -24.68 11.63 0.60
CA GLU A 84 -25.06 12.42 -0.58
C GLU A 84 -26.34 11.89 -1.25
N ARG A 85 -26.53 10.56 -1.30
CA ARG A 85 -27.78 9.97 -1.82
C ARG A 85 -28.99 10.24 -0.94
N GLU A 86 -28.81 10.21 0.37
CA GLU A 86 -29.88 10.51 1.33
C GLU A 86 -30.27 12.00 1.26
N GLU A 87 -29.32 12.90 0.99
CA GLU A 87 -29.59 14.34 0.77
C GLU A 87 -30.20 14.66 -0.60
N GLU A 88 -29.95 13.85 -1.65
CA GLU A 88 -30.57 14.01 -2.98
C GLU A 88 -32.00 13.44 -3.07
N GLU A 89 -32.40 12.58 -2.12
CA GLU A 89 -33.74 11.94 -2.06
C GLU A 89 -34.74 12.68 -1.15
N GLU A 90 -34.32 13.69 -0.35
CA GLU A 90 -35.17 14.63 0.42
C GLU A 90 -35.53 15.92 -0.35
#